data_AF-A0A920NFZ4-F1
#
_entry.id   AF-A0A920NFZ4-F1
#
_cell.length_a   1.000
_cell.length_b   1.000
_cell.length_c   1.000
_cell.angle_alpha   90.00
_cell.angle_beta   90.00
_cell.angle_gamma   90.00
#
_symmetry.space_group_name_H-M   'P 1'
#
loop_
_entity.id
_entity.type
_entity.pdbx_description
1 polymer ?
#
loop_
_entity_poly.entity_id
_entity_poly.type
_entity_poly.pdbx_seq_one_letter_code
_entity_poly.pdbx_strand_id
1 'polypeptide(L)' 'MPNIRGLGDSLLDNPVEDAAGFHGNDGLGDCIGDADIPPASIKPQMVTQLKAICSYGDKYAGALDLVALGPLTNIAVA' A
#
# COMPACT_ATOMS: atom_id res chain seq x y z
N MET A 1 -13.60 -1.55 4.99
CA MET A 1 -13.05 -0.43 4.21
C MET A 1 -12.50 -0.98 2.90
N PRO A 2 -12.57 -0.24 1.78
CA PRO A 2 -12.00 -0.71 0.51
C PRO A 2 -10.47 -0.88 0.62
N ASN A 3 -9.96 -2.00 0.12
CA ASN A 3 -8.51 -2.27 -0.03
C ASN A 3 -8.15 -2.12 -1.51
N ILE A 4 -7.20 -1.23 -1.83
CA ILE A 4 -6.82 -0.88 -3.21
C ILE A 4 -5.32 -1.08 -3.35
N ARG A 5 -4.87 -1.75 -4.43
CA ARG A 5 -3.46 -2.08 -4.66
C ARG A 5 -2.70 -0.94 -5.34
N GLY A 6 -1.67 -0.44 -4.65
CA GLY A 6 -0.86 0.70 -5.08
C GLY A 6 0.21 0.38 -6.11
N LEU A 7 1.02 1.40 -6.41
CA LEU A 7 2.23 1.25 -7.22
C LEU A 7 3.25 0.37 -6.47
N GLY A 8 3.85 -0.56 -7.21
CA GLY A 8 4.83 -1.52 -6.66
C GLY A 8 6.27 -1.03 -6.67
N ASP A 9 6.55 0.04 -7.41
CA ASP A 9 7.90 0.59 -7.60
C ASP A 9 7.98 2.07 -7.22
N SER A 10 9.20 2.55 -7.07
CA SER A 10 9.52 3.98 -6.91
C SER A 10 9.20 4.76 -8.19
N LEU A 11 8.94 6.07 -8.06
CA LEU A 11 8.77 6.96 -9.20
C LEU A 11 10.05 7.09 -10.03
N LEU A 12 11.19 7.00 -9.35
CA LEU A 12 12.50 6.98 -9.98
C LEU A 12 12.93 5.52 -10.13
N ASP A 13 13.47 5.17 -11.30
CA ASP A 13 13.99 3.84 -11.64
C ASP A 13 15.32 3.55 -10.92
N ASN A 14 15.27 3.64 -9.60
CA ASN A 14 16.34 3.24 -8.70
C ASN A 14 15.94 1.91 -8.06
N PRO A 15 16.87 0.98 -7.87
CA PRO A 15 16.58 -0.27 -7.19
C PRO A 15 16.05 0.04 -5.78
N VAL A 16 14.83 -0.45 -5.51
CA VAL A 16 14.23 -0.41 -4.18
C VAL A 16 14.69 -1.67 -3.46
N GLU A 17 15.55 -1.51 -2.45
CA GLU A 17 15.86 -2.59 -1.53
C GLU A 17 14.65 -2.80 -0.61
N ASP A 18 14.17 -4.04 -0.50
CA ASP A 18 13.15 -4.37 0.47
C ASP A 18 13.71 -4.31 1.91
N ALA A 19 12.81 -4.22 2.89
CA ALA A 19 13.17 -4.19 4.30
C ALA A 19 12.91 -5.54 4.98
N ALA A 20 13.04 -6.67 4.26
CA ALA A 20 12.80 -8.00 4.82
C ALA A 20 13.71 -8.31 6.02
N GLY A 21 14.92 -7.74 6.07
CA GLY A 21 15.81 -7.83 7.24
C GLY A 21 15.22 -7.22 8.53
N PHE A 22 14.20 -6.37 8.43
CA PHE A 22 13.46 -5.78 9.56
C PHE A 22 12.04 -6.34 9.71
N HIS A 23 11.40 -6.74 8.62
CA HIS A 23 9.97 -7.08 8.59
C HIS A 23 9.67 -8.56 8.30
N GLY A 24 10.69 -9.40 8.12
CA GLY A 24 10.51 -10.79 7.69
C GLY A 24 10.26 -10.92 6.19
N ASN A 25 10.27 -12.16 5.67
CA ASN A 25 10.20 -12.42 4.24
C ASN A 25 8.84 -12.09 3.61
N ASP A 26 7.77 -12.09 4.40
CA ASP A 26 6.42 -11.74 3.98
C ASP A 26 6.00 -10.31 4.40
N GLY A 27 6.86 -9.62 5.15
CA GLY A 27 6.64 -8.28 5.69
C GLY A 27 5.80 -8.23 6.99
N LEU A 28 5.47 -9.37 7.60
CA LEU A 28 4.66 -9.49 8.82
C LEU A 28 5.41 -10.10 10.01
N GLY A 29 6.68 -10.44 9.83
CA GLY A 29 7.52 -11.14 10.80
C GLY A 29 7.85 -12.56 10.35
N ASP A 30 8.91 -13.14 10.92
CA ASP A 30 9.28 -14.55 10.68
C ASP A 30 9.37 -15.28 12.04
N CYS A 31 8.34 -15.17 12.88
CA CYS A 31 8.36 -15.79 14.20
C CYS A 31 8.24 -17.32 14.13
N ILE A 32 8.75 -18.05 15.14
CA ILE A 32 8.45 -19.49 15.26
C ILE A 32 6.94 -19.66 15.51
N GLY A 33 6.23 -20.24 14.55
CA GLY A 33 4.77 -20.39 14.57
C GLY A 33 4.03 -19.49 13.57
N ASP A 34 4.73 -18.64 12.82
CA ASP A 34 4.19 -17.76 11.76
C ASP A 34 3.87 -18.50 10.45
N ALA A 35 4.02 -19.83 10.45
CA ALA A 35 3.65 -20.66 9.32
C ALA A 35 2.14 -20.53 9.08
N ASP A 36 1.83 -19.82 7.98
CA ASP A 36 0.56 -19.81 7.27
C ASP A 36 -0.56 -18.93 7.84
N ILE A 37 -0.33 -17.60 7.88
CA ILE A 37 -1.46 -16.66 7.93
C ILE A 37 -2.40 -17.00 6.77
N PRO A 38 -3.68 -17.39 7.04
CA PRO A 38 -4.57 -17.83 5.99
C PRO A 38 -4.87 -16.67 5.04
N PRO A 39 -5.02 -16.94 3.73
CA PRO A 39 -5.33 -15.90 2.77
C PRO A 39 -6.55 -15.08 3.19
N ALA A 40 -6.46 -13.76 3.08
CA ALA A 40 -7.59 -12.89 3.39
C ALA A 40 -8.82 -13.26 2.53
N SER A 41 -9.99 -13.31 3.17
CA SER A 41 -11.26 -13.55 2.48
C SER A 41 -11.69 -12.40 1.57
N ILE A 42 -11.09 -11.22 1.76
CA ILE A 42 -11.37 -9.99 1.02
C ILE A 42 -10.29 -9.80 -0.04
N LYS A 43 -10.71 -9.64 -1.30
CA LYS A 43 -9.80 -9.31 -2.41
C LYS A 43 -9.64 -7.79 -2.54
N PRO A 44 -8.45 -7.31 -2.94
CA PRO A 44 -8.28 -5.92 -3.34
C PRO A 44 -9.21 -5.55 -4.50
N GLN A 45 -9.72 -4.33 -4.51
CA GLN A 45 -10.47 -3.80 -5.63
C GLN A 45 -9.52 -3.49 -6.80
N MET A 46 -9.97 -3.77 -8.02
CA MET A 46 -9.25 -3.48 -9.28
C MET A 46 -9.34 -2.01 -9.73
N VAL A 47 -9.64 -1.09 -8.80
CA VAL A 47 -9.60 0.34 -9.11
C VAL A 47 -8.14 0.77 -9.13
N THR A 48 -7.73 1.52 -10.16
CA THR A 48 -6.38 2.10 -10.22
C THR A 48 -6.20 3.06 -9.03
N GLN A 49 -5.19 2.85 -8.17
CA GLN A 49 -4.93 3.60 -6.92
C GLN A 49 -5.10 5.12 -7.08
N LEU A 50 -4.56 5.67 -8.17
CA LEU A 50 -4.56 7.10 -8.49
C LEU A 50 -5.98 7.65 -8.57
N LYS A 51 -6.87 6.94 -9.28
CA LYS A 51 -8.27 7.36 -9.41
C LYS A 51 -8.98 7.37 -8.06
N ALA A 52 -8.61 6.48 -7.14
CA ALA A 52 -9.22 6.45 -5.83
C ALA A 52 -8.82 7.65 -4.99
N ILE A 53 -7.53 8.01 -4.94
CA ILE A 53 -7.04 9.17 -4.19
C ILE A 53 -7.66 10.45 -4.75
N CYS A 54 -7.60 10.69 -6.06
CA CYS A 54 -8.20 11.89 -6.66
C CYS A 54 -9.73 11.92 -6.42
N SER A 55 -10.43 10.80 -6.63
CA SER A 55 -11.89 10.75 -6.44
C SER A 55 -12.30 11.01 -4.99
N TYR A 56 -11.54 10.50 -4.01
CA TYR A 56 -11.79 10.79 -2.60
C TYR A 56 -11.42 12.22 -2.25
N GLY A 57 -10.34 12.76 -2.81
CA GLY A 57 -9.93 14.16 -2.67
C GLY A 57 -11.02 15.12 -3.15
N ASP A 58 -11.57 14.88 -4.34
CA ASP A 58 -12.68 15.65 -4.89
C ASP A 58 -13.94 15.53 -4.02
N LYS A 59 -14.27 14.30 -3.59
CA LYS A 59 -15.47 14.01 -2.81
C LYS A 59 -15.45 14.64 -1.41
N TYR A 60 -14.28 14.70 -0.79
CA TYR A 60 -14.08 15.14 0.59
C TYR A 60 -13.16 16.37 0.66
N ALA A 61 -13.25 17.26 -0.33
CA ALA A 61 -12.40 18.44 -0.44
C ALA A 61 -12.39 19.28 0.85
N GLY A 62 -11.20 19.55 1.37
CA GLY A 62 -11.00 20.33 2.61
C GLY A 62 -11.26 19.55 3.91
N ALA A 63 -11.64 18.27 3.84
CA ALA A 63 -11.87 17.42 5.01
C ALA A 63 -11.14 16.06 4.94
N LEU A 64 -10.49 15.75 3.82
CA LEU A 64 -9.72 14.52 3.65
C LEU A 64 -8.32 14.67 4.24
N ASP A 65 -8.05 13.91 5.31
CA ASP A 65 -6.69 13.70 5.80
C ASP A 65 -6.09 12.42 5.21
N LEU A 66 -4.87 12.52 4.69
CA LEU A 66 -4.09 11.37 4.19
C LEU A 66 -3.02 10.99 5.20
N VAL A 67 -3.02 9.73 5.64
CA VAL A 67 -1.99 9.17 6.53
C VAL A 67 -1.01 8.33 5.71
N ALA A 68 0.21 8.83 5.52
CA ALA A 68 1.24 8.17 4.74
C ALA A 68 2.18 7.33 5.62
N LEU A 69 2.02 6.00 5.59
CA LEU A 69 2.77 5.04 6.43
C LEU A 69 3.88 4.29 5.67
N GLY A 70 4.08 4.60 4.39
CA GLY A 70 5.07 3.96 3.53
C GLY A 70 5.57 4.92 2.46
N PRO A 71 6.21 4.40 1.39
CA PRO A 71 6.68 5.24 0.29
C PRO A 71 5.57 6.13 -0.28
N LEU A 72 5.90 7.40 -0.53
CA LEU A 72 4.94 8.42 -0.96
C LEU A 72 4.54 8.32 -2.44
N THR A 73 4.96 7.28 -3.18
CA THR A 73 4.78 7.17 -4.63
C THR A 73 3.32 7.34 -5.07
N ASN A 74 2.37 6.73 -4.35
CA ASN A 74 0.95 6.87 -4.69
C ASN A 74 0.42 8.30 -4.54
N ILE A 75 0.94 9.06 -3.57
CA ILE A 75 0.55 10.45 -3.35
C ILE A 75 1.23 11.37 -4.37
N ALA A 76 2.50 11.11 -4.68
CA ALA A 76 3.26 11.92 -5.64
C ALA A 76 2.70 11.82 -7.07
N VAL A 77 2.05 10.71 -7.43
CA VAL A 77 1.50 10.48 -8.78
C VAL A 77 0.02 10.89 -8.90
N ALA A 78 -0.73 10.96 -7.79
CA ALA A 78 -2.14 11.34 -7.77
C ALA A 78 -2.34 12.85 -7.97
#